data_AF-A0A1H4V3F1-F1
#
_entry.id   AF-A0A1H4V3F1-F1
#
_cell.length_a   1.000
_cell.length_b   1.000
_cell.length_c   1.000
_cell.angle_alpha   90.00
_cell.angle_beta   90.00
_cell.angle_gamma   90.00
#
_symmetry.space_group_name_H-M   'P 1'
#
loop_
_entity.id
_entity.type
_entity.pdbx_description
1 polymer ?
#
loop_
_entity_poly.entity_id
_entity_poly.type
_entity_poly.pdbx_seq_one_letter_code
_entity_poly.pdbx_strand_id
1 'polypeptide(L)'
;MTQYARPAAHGRPSTGEPVGRATEQLSRPLRQAVALAKEEPAEKGRRAGRGGGLLGAAGAAGYVGLIVLAGAATAALVLALPGWVAAPTVAAVFFAVTAVPAATGRARLRRAAPPAPEETPDSVRADVDVIRERAHR
;
A
#
# COMPACT_ATOMS: atom_id res chain seq x y z
N MET A 1 -79.29 16.01 24.61
CA MET A 1 -78.28 14.93 24.59
C MET A 1 -76.92 15.53 24.37
N THR A 2 -76.15 15.75 25.44
CA THR A 2 -74.79 16.30 25.41
C THR A 2 -73.78 15.17 25.25
N GLN A 3 -73.32 14.93 24.03
CA GLN A 3 -72.30 13.93 23.75
C GLN A 3 -70.90 14.57 23.88
N TYR A 4 -70.30 14.40 25.06
CA TYR A 4 -68.86 14.59 25.25
C TYR A 4 -68.11 13.49 24.51
N ALA A 5 -67.62 13.78 23.30
CA ALA A 5 -66.68 12.93 22.61
C ALA A 5 -65.30 13.06 23.30
N ARG A 6 -64.96 12.01 24.04
CA ARG A 6 -63.70 11.78 24.76
C ARG A 6 -62.51 12.07 23.83
N PRO A 7 -61.52 12.90 24.22
CA PRO A 7 -60.30 13.04 23.43
C PRO A 7 -59.56 11.70 23.47
N ALA A 8 -59.38 11.08 22.30
CA ALA A 8 -58.56 9.89 22.15
C ALA A 8 -57.14 10.24 22.59
N ALA A 9 -56.70 9.64 23.70
CA ALA A 9 -55.35 9.78 24.23
C ALA A 9 -54.35 9.45 23.10
N HIS A 10 -53.72 10.48 22.56
CA HIS A 10 -52.58 10.33 21.67
C HIS A 10 -51.47 9.74 22.52
N GLY A 11 -51.26 8.42 22.37
CA GLY A 11 -50.10 7.73 22.90
C GLY A 11 -48.86 8.47 22.40
N ARG A 12 -48.17 9.12 23.34
CA ARG A 12 -46.97 9.91 23.07
C ARG A 12 -46.01 9.06 22.22
N PRO A 13 -45.44 9.60 21.12
CA PRO A 13 -44.40 8.88 20.40
C PRO A 13 -43.31 8.50 21.40
N SER A 14 -43.05 7.21 21.50
CA SER A 14 -42.06 6.65 22.43
C SER A 14 -40.71 7.28 22.12
N THR A 15 -40.06 7.83 23.15
CA THR A 15 -38.72 8.43 23.08
C THR A 15 -37.65 7.46 22.53
N GLY A 16 -37.97 6.17 22.36
CA GLY A 16 -37.12 5.16 21.70
C GLY A 16 -37.17 5.15 20.17
N GLU A 17 -38.19 5.72 19.53
CA GLU A 17 -38.32 5.75 18.06
C GLU A 17 -37.21 6.54 17.33
N PRO A 18 -36.72 7.70 17.85
CA PRO A 18 -35.60 8.44 17.26
C PRO A 18 -34.27 7.66 17.32
N VAL A 19 -34.04 6.89 18.38
CA VAL A 19 -32.80 6.11 18.60
C VAL A 19 -32.71 4.95 17.61
N GLY A 20 -33.84 4.27 17.37
CA GLY A 20 -33.93 3.22 16.35
C GLY A 20 -33.60 3.75 14.95
N ARG A 21 -34.17 4.90 14.55
CA ARG A 21 -33.91 5.49 13.23
C ARG A 21 -32.47 6.02 13.08
N ALA A 22 -31.88 6.59 14.13
CA ALA A 22 -30.49 7.05 14.10
C ALA A 22 -29.50 5.88 13.97
N THR A 23 -29.77 4.76 14.65
CA THR A 23 -28.95 3.54 14.53
C THR A 23 -29.05 2.95 13.13
N GLU A 24 -30.26 2.92 12.55
CA GLU A 24 -30.49 2.47 11.17
C GLU A 24 -29.72 3.34 10.14
N GLN A 25 -29.70 4.66 10.35
CA GLN A 25 -28.99 5.60 9.49
C GLN A 25 -27.46 5.52 9.61
N LEU A 26 -26.92 5.17 10.78
CA LEU A 26 -25.48 4.94 10.97
C LEU A 26 -25.03 3.56 10.44
N SER A 27 -25.95 2.59 10.42
CA SER A 27 -25.68 1.23 9.92
C SER A 27 -25.43 1.18 8.40
N ARG A 28 -26.05 2.09 7.63
CA ARG A 28 -25.86 2.17 6.16
C ARG A 28 -24.46 2.68 5.76
N PRO A 29 -23.95 3.82 6.28
CA PRO A 29 -22.60 4.31 6.04
C PRO A 29 -21.52 3.33 6.50
N LEU A 30 -21.69 2.64 7.62
CA LEU A 30 -20.76 1.61 8.09
C LEU A 30 -20.65 0.44 7.10
N ARG A 31 -21.79 -0.06 6.60
CA ARG A 31 -21.79 -1.11 5.57
C ARG A 31 -21.15 -0.63 4.26
N GLN A 32 -21.39 0.62 3.86
CA GLN A 32 -20.73 1.21 2.69
C GLN A 32 -19.23 1.42 2.90
N ALA A 33 -18.80 1.89 4.07
CA ALA A 33 -17.40 2.05 4.42
C ALA A 33 -16.67 0.71 4.41
N VAL A 34 -17.29 -0.36 4.93
CA VAL A 34 -16.76 -1.73 4.85
C VAL A 34 -16.71 -2.26 3.41
N ALA A 35 -17.72 -1.95 2.60
CA ALA A 35 -17.72 -2.33 1.18
C ALA A 35 -16.60 -1.61 0.40
N LEU A 36 -16.49 -0.29 0.54
CA LEU A 36 -15.41 0.50 -0.06
C LEU A 36 -14.03 0.05 0.42
N ALA A 37 -13.88 -0.17 1.72
CA ALA A 37 -12.62 -0.59 2.33
C ALA A 37 -12.20 -1.99 1.88
N LYS A 38 -13.09 -2.83 1.34
CA LYS A 38 -12.72 -4.10 0.72
C LYS A 38 -12.29 -3.94 -0.73
N GLU A 39 -12.94 -3.04 -1.47
CA GLU A 39 -12.68 -2.82 -2.89
C GLU A 39 -11.40 -2.04 -3.16
N GLU A 40 -11.16 -0.97 -2.40
CA GLU A 40 -10.00 -0.08 -2.61
C GLU A 40 -8.63 -0.77 -2.41
N PRO A 41 -8.37 -1.53 -1.33
CA PRO A 41 -7.10 -2.22 -1.18
C PRO A 41 -6.96 -3.39 -2.16
N ALA A 42 -8.05 -4.04 -2.58
CA ALA A 42 -8.01 -5.08 -3.59
C ALA A 42 -7.61 -4.51 -4.96
N GLU A 43 -8.21 -3.38 -5.35
CA GLU A 43 -7.90 -2.70 -6.61
C GLU A 43 -6.47 -2.12 -6.61
N LYS A 44 -6.05 -1.48 -5.51
CA LYS A 44 -4.66 -1.02 -5.31
C LYS A 44 -3.67 -2.18 -5.32
N GLY A 45 -3.98 -3.27 -4.63
CA GLY A 45 -3.15 -4.48 -4.57
C GLY A 45 -3.01 -5.15 -5.93
N ARG A 46 -4.08 -5.19 -6.73
CA ARG A 46 -4.04 -5.78 -8.08
C ARG A 46 -3.25 -4.94 -9.08
N ARG A 47 -3.36 -3.60 -8.98
CA ARG A 47 -2.54 -2.66 -9.79
C ARG A 47 -1.06 -2.72 -9.40
N ALA A 48 -0.77 -2.70 -8.09
CA ALA A 48 0.58 -2.86 -7.58
C ALA A 48 1.17 -4.24 -7.91
N GLY A 49 0.37 -5.31 -7.81
CA GLY A 49 0.79 -6.67 -8.12
C GLY A 49 1.09 -6.89 -9.60
N ARG A 50 0.28 -6.34 -10.52
CA ARG A 50 0.59 -6.37 -11.96
C ARG A 50 1.83 -5.57 -12.31
N GLY A 51 1.94 -4.34 -11.78
CA GLY A 51 3.11 -3.49 -12.01
C GLY A 51 4.39 -4.09 -11.45
N GLY A 52 4.35 -4.56 -10.19
CA GLY A 52 5.47 -5.23 -9.53
C GLY A 52 5.85 -6.55 -10.20
N GLY A 53 4.86 -7.34 -10.61
CA GLY A 53 5.08 -8.61 -11.33
C GLY A 53 5.76 -8.41 -12.68
N LEU A 54 5.31 -7.45 -13.49
CA LEU A 54 5.94 -7.12 -14.78
C LEU A 54 7.35 -6.56 -14.61
N LEU A 55 7.58 -5.68 -13.63
CA LEU A 55 8.91 -5.18 -13.33
C LEU A 55 9.84 -6.29 -12.82
N GLY A 56 9.34 -7.21 -12.01
CA GLY A 56 10.07 -8.39 -11.58
C GLY A 56 10.45 -9.30 -12.76
N ALA A 57 9.51 -9.59 -13.65
CA ALA A 57 9.75 -10.38 -14.85
C ALA A 57 10.75 -9.71 -15.80
N ALA A 58 10.61 -8.40 -16.04
CA ALA A 58 11.54 -7.62 -16.85
C ALA A 58 12.95 -7.60 -16.23
N GLY A 59 13.05 -7.46 -14.90
CA GLY A 59 14.31 -7.55 -14.19
C GLY A 59 14.98 -8.93 -14.33
N ALA A 60 14.21 -10.01 -14.17
CA ALA A 60 14.71 -11.37 -14.32
C ALA A 60 15.17 -11.66 -15.76
N ALA A 61 14.35 -11.32 -16.75
CA ALA A 61 14.70 -11.48 -18.17
C ALA A 61 15.92 -10.62 -18.54
N GLY A 62 15.98 -9.37 -18.06
CA GLY A 62 17.13 -8.50 -18.24
C GLY A 62 18.40 -9.09 -17.63
N TYR A 63 18.32 -9.68 -16.44
CA TYR A 63 19.46 -10.34 -15.79
C TYR A 63 19.97 -11.54 -16.58
N VAL A 64 19.08 -12.37 -17.13
CA VAL A 64 19.48 -13.49 -18.01
C VAL A 64 20.13 -12.96 -19.29
N GLY A 65 19.54 -11.94 -19.93
CA GLY A 65 20.11 -11.32 -21.14
C GLY A 65 21.51 -10.73 -20.89
N LEU A 66 21.73 -10.16 -19.71
CA LEU A 66 23.01 -9.66 -19.25
C LEU A 66 24.08 -10.76 -19.13
N ILE A 67 23.73 -11.94 -18.61
CA ILE A 67 24.63 -13.11 -18.55
C ILE A 67 25.00 -13.57 -19.96
N VAL A 68 24.00 -13.67 -20.86
CA VAL A 68 24.23 -14.08 -22.25
C VAL A 68 25.15 -13.08 -22.96
N LEU A 69 24.94 -11.78 -22.74
CA LEU A 69 25.77 -10.72 -23.33
C LEU A 69 27.22 -10.79 -22.82
N ALA A 70 27.42 -11.02 -21.52
CA ALA A 70 28.77 -11.22 -20.96
C ALA A 70 29.46 -12.46 -21.55
N GLY A 71 28.73 -13.56 -21.74
CA GLY A 71 29.22 -14.76 -22.42
C GLY A 71 29.61 -14.47 -23.88
N ALA A 72 28.74 -13.79 -24.62
CA ALA A 72 29.01 -13.42 -26.02
C ALA A 72 30.21 -12.48 -26.15
N ALA A 73 30.33 -11.47 -25.28
CA ALA A 73 31.49 -10.58 -25.25
C ALA A 73 32.78 -11.33 -24.91
N THR A 74 32.73 -12.27 -23.97
CA THR A 74 33.88 -13.13 -23.63
C THR A 74 34.27 -14.00 -24.82
N ALA A 75 33.30 -14.67 -25.46
CA ALA A 75 33.54 -15.49 -26.63
C ALA A 75 34.17 -14.68 -27.77
N ALA A 76 33.69 -13.45 -28.01
CA ALA A 76 34.25 -12.52 -28.98
C ALA A 76 35.70 -12.10 -28.63
N LEU A 77 35.98 -11.77 -27.38
CA LEU A 77 37.33 -11.38 -26.95
C LEU A 77 38.33 -12.53 -26.99
N VAL A 78 37.90 -13.77 -26.77
CA VAL A 78 38.76 -14.96 -26.85
C VAL A 78 39.35 -15.15 -28.25
N LEU A 79 38.72 -14.62 -29.31
CA LEU A 79 39.30 -14.63 -30.65
C LEU A 79 40.53 -13.70 -30.78
N ALA A 80 40.65 -12.69 -29.92
CA ALA A 80 41.73 -11.70 -29.95
C ALA A 80 42.75 -11.86 -28.79
N LEU A 81 42.34 -12.44 -27.66
CA LEU A 81 43.12 -12.53 -26.42
C LEU A 81 42.97 -13.92 -25.78
N PRO A 82 43.94 -14.35 -24.94
CA PRO A 82 43.79 -15.55 -24.14
C PRO A 82 42.56 -15.48 -23.21
N GLY A 83 41.83 -16.59 -23.07
CA GLY A 83 40.58 -16.61 -22.29
C GLY A 83 40.73 -16.21 -20.82
N TRP A 84 41.92 -16.42 -20.23
CA TRP A 84 42.22 -16.00 -18.87
C TRP A 84 42.28 -14.48 -18.69
N VAL A 85 42.51 -13.71 -19.76
CA VAL A 85 42.48 -12.22 -19.76
C VAL A 85 41.10 -11.70 -20.21
N ALA A 86 40.49 -12.38 -21.18
CA ALA A 86 39.19 -12.00 -21.74
C ALA A 86 38.08 -12.01 -20.67
N ALA A 87 37.94 -13.11 -19.95
CA ALA A 87 36.88 -13.28 -18.94
C ALA A 87 36.91 -12.22 -17.83
N PRO A 88 38.03 -11.94 -17.13
CA PRO A 88 38.07 -10.91 -16.10
C PRO A 88 37.88 -9.49 -16.67
N THR A 89 38.33 -9.22 -17.89
CA THR A 89 38.11 -7.90 -18.53
C THR A 89 36.63 -7.64 -18.76
N VAL A 90 35.91 -8.61 -19.33
CA VAL A 90 34.46 -8.50 -19.53
C VAL A 90 33.75 -8.38 -18.19
N ALA A 91 34.12 -9.19 -17.19
CA ALA A 91 33.56 -9.09 -15.85
C ALA A 91 33.76 -7.70 -15.23
N ALA A 92 34.96 -7.12 -15.32
CA ALA A 92 35.27 -5.81 -14.78
C ALA A 92 34.42 -4.70 -15.43
N VAL A 93 34.32 -4.70 -16.76
CA VAL A 93 33.44 -3.76 -17.49
C VAL A 93 32.00 -3.95 -17.03
N PHE A 94 31.54 -5.20 -16.96
CA PHE A 94 30.17 -5.52 -16.59
C PHE A 94 29.80 -5.05 -15.17
N PHE A 95 30.68 -5.26 -14.20
CA PHE A 95 30.52 -4.73 -12.84
C PHE A 95 30.49 -3.19 -12.83
N ALA A 96 31.32 -2.53 -13.64
CA ALA A 96 31.33 -1.07 -13.71
C ALA A 96 30.00 -0.50 -14.24
N VAL A 97 29.44 -1.07 -15.32
CA VAL A 97 28.15 -0.59 -15.87
C VAL A 97 26.97 -0.87 -14.95
N THR A 98 27.01 -1.96 -14.17
CA THR A 98 25.90 -2.35 -13.29
C THR A 98 25.98 -1.74 -11.88
N ALA A 99 27.14 -1.27 -11.45
CA ALA A 99 27.33 -0.65 -10.14
C ALA A 99 26.46 0.61 -9.93
N VAL A 100 26.37 1.49 -10.93
CA VAL A 100 25.61 2.75 -10.81
C VAL A 100 24.09 2.52 -10.73
N PRO A 101 23.46 1.70 -11.60
CA PRO A 101 22.06 1.30 -11.45
C PRO A 101 21.76 0.63 -10.11
N ALA A 102 22.65 -0.27 -9.65
CA ALA A 102 22.47 -0.95 -8.36
C ALA A 102 22.51 0.04 -7.18
N ALA A 103 23.46 0.99 -7.19
CA ALA A 103 23.58 2.00 -6.14
C ALA A 103 22.39 2.96 -6.11
N THR A 104 21.96 3.44 -7.28
CA THR A 104 20.81 4.35 -7.40
C THR A 104 19.50 3.66 -7.06
N GLY A 105 19.30 2.41 -7.50
CA GLY A 105 18.15 1.59 -7.12
C GLY A 105 18.07 1.37 -5.61
N ARG A 106 19.19 1.01 -4.97
CA ARG A 106 19.28 0.86 -3.50
C ARG A 106 18.98 2.18 -2.79
N ALA A 107 19.50 3.30 -3.27
CA ALA A 107 19.23 4.62 -2.70
C ALA A 107 17.75 5.00 -2.79
N ARG A 108 17.09 4.71 -3.92
CA ARG A 108 15.65 4.95 -4.11
C ARG A 108 14.80 4.06 -3.21
N LEU A 109 15.13 2.77 -3.10
CA LEU A 109 14.44 1.85 -2.18
C LEU A 109 14.55 2.30 -0.72
N ARG A 110 15.73 2.76 -0.29
CA ARG A 110 15.93 3.31 1.06
C ARG A 110 15.15 4.60 1.32
N ARG A 111 14.86 5.39 0.28
CA ARG A 111 14.05 6.62 0.38
C ARG A 111 12.55 6.37 0.25
N ALA A 112 12.16 5.31 -0.46
CA ALA A 112 10.77 4.96 -0.72
C ALA A 112 10.17 4.05 0.36
N ALA A 113 11.00 3.33 1.12
CA ALA A 113 10.57 2.73 2.37
C ALA A 113 10.32 3.88 3.37
N PRO A 114 9.07 4.08 3.85
CA PRO A 114 8.87 4.92 5.02
C PRO A 114 9.77 4.34 6.12
N PRO A 115 10.46 5.15 6.94
CA PRO A 115 10.91 4.64 8.23
C PRO A 115 9.69 3.95 8.82
N ALA A 116 9.83 2.67 9.22
CA ALA A 116 8.78 1.98 9.96
C ALA A 116 8.26 3.00 10.99
N PRO A 117 6.94 3.22 11.13
CA PRO A 117 6.45 4.08 12.17
C PRO A 117 7.07 3.51 13.44
N GLU A 118 8.10 4.19 13.97
CA GLU A 118 8.51 3.93 15.33
C GLU A 118 7.22 4.20 16.08
N GLU A 119 6.63 3.14 16.65
CA GLU A 119 5.40 3.26 17.39
C GLU A 119 5.59 4.46 18.28
N THR A 120 4.91 5.55 17.93
CA THR A 120 4.97 6.77 18.69
C THR A 120 3.72 6.67 19.53
N PRO A 121 3.77 6.01 20.72
CA PRO A 121 2.64 5.99 21.64
C PRO A 121 2.19 7.41 21.99
N ASP A 122 3.01 8.42 21.74
CA ASP A 122 2.66 9.83 21.92
C ASP A 122 1.59 10.32 20.95
N SER A 123 1.49 9.78 19.72
CA SER A 123 0.42 10.18 18.78
C SER A 123 -0.95 9.66 19.22
N VAL A 124 -1.00 8.43 19.73
CA VAL A 124 -2.21 7.82 20.29
C VAL A 124 -2.56 8.46 21.64
N ARG A 125 -1.57 8.79 22.48
CA ARG A 125 -1.79 9.54 23.73
C ARG A 125 -2.31 10.94 23.47
N ALA A 126 -1.78 11.65 22.48
CA ALA A 126 -2.25 12.98 22.10
C ALA A 126 -3.71 12.95 21.64
N ASP A 127 -4.11 11.96 20.85
CA ASP A 127 -5.51 11.80 20.42
C ASP A 127 -6.43 11.46 21.60
N VAL A 128 -5.98 10.64 22.56
CA VAL A 128 -6.74 10.33 23.78
C VAL A 128 -6.89 11.55 24.69
N ASP A 129 -5.85 12.36 24.83
CA ASP A 129 -5.89 13.57 25.66
C ASP A 129 -6.83 14.62 25.06
N VAL A 130 -6.84 14.80 23.74
CA VAL A 130 -7.80 15.68 23.05
C VAL A 130 -9.25 15.21 23.24
N ILE A 131 -9.49 13.90 23.23
CA ILE A 131 -10.83 13.35 23.50
C ILE A 131 -11.23 13.55 24.96
N ARG A 132 -10.29 13.37 25.90
CA ARG A 132 -10.51 13.53 27.34
C ARG A 132 -10.76 15.00 27.73
N GLU A 133 -10.06 15.94 27.10
CA GLU A 133 -10.26 17.39 27.26
C GLU A 133 -11.67 17.82 26.79
N ARG A 134 -12.15 17.25 25.68
CA ARG A 134 -13.49 17.56 25.15
C ARG A 134 -14.63 16.90 25.94
N ALA A 135 -14.37 15.81 26.64
CA ALA A 135 -15.35 15.14 27.49
C ALA A 135 -15.52 15.81 28.87
N HIS A 136 -14.59 16.68 29.26
CA HIS A 136 -14.60 17.40 30.54
C HIS A 136 -15.17 18.84 30.46
N ARG A 137 -15.58 19.31 29.28
CA ARG A 137 -16.40 20.53 29.11
C ARG A 137 -17.87 20.19 28.96
#